data_AF-A0A7C2IKC3-F1
#
_entry.id   AF-A0A7C2IKC3-F1
#
_cell.length_a   1.000
_cell.length_b   1.000
_cell.length_c   1.000
_cell.angle_alpha   90.00
_cell.angle_beta   90.00
_cell.angle_gamma   90.00
#
_symmetry.space_group_name_H-M   'P 1'
#
loop_
_entity.id
_entity.type
_entity.pdbx_description
1 polymer ?
#
loop_
_entity_poly.entity_id
_entity_poly.type
_entity_poly.pdbx_seq_one_letter_code
_entity_poly.pdbx_strand_id
1 'polypeptide(L)'
;MRRLLFCLLLICACAPPDAGRYQAIIGALLIDGTGAAPTPISVVVTDGARIRAAGHQAHTPIPAGARKIRAEGKCLLPALVDRATRRPLAVSLEGHATVVEAIAAATRAHATPIAPGEPADLMLVAGNPLEDPESLKKPERLMLGGNWVDVNPGAGQ
;
A
#
# COMPACT_ATOMS: atom_id res chain seq x y z
N MET A 1 -20.39 -53.07 34.13
CA MET A 1 -19.26 -52.12 33.99
C MET A 1 -18.61 -52.34 32.62
N ARG A 2 -18.95 -51.52 31.62
CA ARG A 2 -18.42 -51.63 30.24
C ARG A 2 -18.54 -50.23 29.62
N ARG A 3 -17.50 -49.43 29.81
CA ARG A 3 -16.43 -49.11 28.83
C ARG A 3 -16.83 -47.93 27.92
N LEU A 4 -16.21 -46.82 28.28
CA LEU A 4 -15.76 -45.71 27.43
C LEU A 4 -16.82 -45.01 26.57
N LEU A 5 -17.33 -43.94 27.17
CA LEU A 5 -17.82 -42.74 26.49
C LEU A 5 -16.76 -42.28 25.48
N PHE A 6 -17.01 -42.57 24.19
CA PHE A 6 -16.18 -42.13 23.08
C PHE A 6 -16.42 -40.63 22.92
N CYS A 7 -15.53 -39.82 23.49
CA CYS A 7 -15.51 -38.38 23.35
C CYS A 7 -15.17 -38.08 21.88
N LEU A 8 -16.21 -37.80 21.08
CA LEU A 8 -16.07 -37.37 19.69
C LEU A 8 -15.41 -36.00 19.69
N LEU A 9 -14.10 -35.99 19.47
CA LEU A 9 -13.27 -34.81 19.31
C LEU A 9 -13.82 -33.97 18.15
N LEU A 10 -14.53 -32.88 18.48
CA LEU A 10 -14.87 -31.82 17.54
C LEU A 10 -13.57 -31.11 17.15
N ILE A 11 -12.93 -31.58 16.09
CA ILE A 11 -11.87 -30.84 15.41
C ILE A 11 -12.57 -29.71 14.64
N CYS A 12 -12.77 -28.58 15.31
CA CYS A 12 -13.12 -27.33 14.65
C CYS A 12 -11.87 -26.85 13.92
N ALA A 13 -11.68 -27.31 12.68
CA ALA A 13 -10.66 -26.81 11.78
C ALA A 13 -11.09 -25.42 11.27
N CYS A 14 -11.00 -24.40 12.13
CA CYS A 14 -11.01 -23.01 11.69
C CYS A 14 -9.67 -22.70 11.01
N ALA A 15 -9.49 -23.18 9.77
CA ALA A 15 -8.51 -22.57 8.89
C ALA A 15 -9.02 -21.15 8.57
N PRO A 16 -8.30 -20.08 8.94
CA PRO A 16 -8.76 -18.73 8.62
C PRO A 16 -8.81 -18.58 7.09
N PRO A 17 -9.98 -18.27 6.49
CA PRO A 17 -10.07 -18.05 5.06
C PRO A 17 -9.55 -16.65 4.78
N ASP A 18 -8.24 -16.48 4.56
CA ASP A 18 -7.64 -15.36 3.77
C ASP A 18 -6.11 -15.17 3.89
N ALA A 19 -5.34 -16.17 4.36
CA ALA A 19 -3.91 -16.01 4.62
C ALA A 19 -3.00 -15.68 3.40
N GLY A 20 -3.56 -15.39 2.22
CA GLY A 20 -2.84 -14.93 1.03
C GLY A 20 -3.46 -13.73 0.30
N ARG A 21 -4.62 -13.22 0.74
CA ARG A 21 -5.36 -12.16 0.04
C ARG A 21 -5.11 -10.78 0.61
N TYR A 22 -5.01 -10.67 1.94
CA TYR A 22 -4.71 -9.41 2.60
C TYR A 22 -3.21 -9.13 2.63
N GLN A 23 -2.83 -7.92 2.26
CA GLN A 23 -1.48 -7.40 2.49
C GLN A 23 -1.58 -6.14 3.33
N ALA A 24 -0.64 -5.94 4.25
CA ALA A 24 -0.56 -4.74 5.07
C ALA A 24 0.82 -4.11 4.92
N ILE A 25 0.86 -2.89 4.37
CA ILE A 25 2.02 -2.03 4.30
C ILE A 25 2.05 -1.19 5.57
N ILE A 26 3.14 -1.25 6.34
CA ILE A 26 3.19 -0.78 7.72
C ILE A 26 4.36 0.19 7.90
N GLY A 27 4.08 1.34 8.51
CA GLY A 27 5.09 2.28 8.99
C GLY A 27 5.55 3.34 7.99
N ALA A 28 5.00 3.37 6.77
CA ALA A 28 5.35 4.38 5.76
C ALA A 28 4.77 5.76 6.10
N LEU A 29 5.39 6.81 5.57
CA LEU A 29 4.69 8.08 5.36
C LEU A 29 3.66 7.87 4.24
N LEU A 30 2.38 8.15 4.50
CA LEU A 30 1.32 8.03 3.48
C LEU A 30 0.99 9.40 2.90
N ILE A 31 1.14 9.52 1.59
CA ILE A 31 0.58 10.61 0.78
C ILE A 31 -0.54 10.00 -0.05
N ASP A 32 -1.79 10.18 0.38
CA ASP A 32 -2.94 9.47 -0.20
C ASP A 32 -3.40 10.01 -1.57
N GLY A 33 -2.80 11.11 -2.04
CA GLY A 33 -3.13 11.74 -3.32
C GLY A 33 -4.35 12.66 -3.29
N THR A 34 -4.95 12.89 -2.11
CA THR A 34 -6.08 13.83 -1.94
C THR A 34 -5.63 15.30 -1.84
N GLY A 35 -4.36 15.52 -1.49
CA GLY A 35 -3.82 16.84 -1.15
C GLY A 35 -3.89 17.17 0.34
N ALA A 36 -4.43 16.25 1.16
CA ALA A 36 -4.38 16.38 2.61
C ALA A 36 -2.95 16.25 3.16
N ALA A 37 -2.77 16.64 4.43
CA ALA A 37 -1.50 16.47 5.13
C ALA A 37 -1.08 14.98 5.13
N PRO A 38 0.21 14.69 4.86
CA PRO A 38 0.72 13.32 4.90
C PRO A 38 0.48 12.66 6.25
N THR A 39 0.10 11.39 6.22
CA THR A 39 -0.11 10.59 7.44
C THR A 39 1.17 9.85 7.83
N PRO A 40 1.80 10.17 8.97
CA PRO A 40 3.00 9.46 9.42
C PRO A 40 2.64 8.06 9.94
N ILE A 41 3.63 7.15 9.91
CA ILE A 41 3.55 5.80 10.51
C ILE A 41 2.21 5.13 10.14
N SER A 42 1.94 5.07 8.85
CA SER A 42 0.65 4.63 8.33
C SER A 42 0.53 3.11 8.26
N VAL A 43 -0.70 2.64 8.14
CA VAL A 43 -1.01 1.30 7.68
C VAL A 43 -1.91 1.42 6.46
N VAL A 44 -1.56 0.71 5.39
CA VAL A 44 -2.43 0.51 4.22
C VAL A 44 -2.65 -0.98 4.05
N VAL A 45 -3.93 -1.38 4.07
CA VAL A 45 -4.36 -2.76 3.91
C VAL A 45 -4.96 -2.92 2.53
N THR A 46 -4.44 -3.87 1.76
CA THR A 46 -5.04 -4.31 0.51
C THR A 46 -5.81 -5.60 0.72
N ASP A 47 -6.84 -5.78 -0.08
CA ASP A 47 -7.64 -6.98 -0.24
C ASP A 47 -7.60 -7.41 -1.70
N GLY A 48 -6.60 -8.24 -2.05
CA GLY A 48 -6.27 -8.52 -3.45
C GLY A 48 -5.98 -7.22 -4.20
N ALA A 49 -6.79 -6.91 -5.21
CA ALA A 49 -6.62 -5.76 -6.10
C ALA A 49 -7.27 -4.45 -5.58
N ARG A 50 -7.80 -4.41 -4.36
CA ARG A 50 -8.45 -3.21 -3.80
C ARG A 50 -7.85 -2.77 -2.49
N ILE A 51 -7.93 -1.48 -2.20
CA ILE A 51 -7.63 -0.93 -0.88
C ILE A 51 -8.80 -1.27 0.06
N ARG A 52 -8.49 -1.92 1.18
CA ARG A 52 -9.45 -2.21 2.25
C ARG A 52 -9.49 -1.09 3.28
N ALA A 53 -8.32 -0.56 3.65
CA ALA A 53 -8.17 0.50 4.64
C ALA A 53 -6.84 1.24 4.42
N ALA A 54 -6.80 2.53 4.76
CA ALA A 54 -5.60 3.34 4.74
C ALA A 54 -5.71 4.42 5.83
N GLY A 55 -4.65 4.66 6.57
CA GLY A 55 -4.62 5.70 7.61
C GLY A 55 -3.50 5.51 8.61
N HIS A 56 -3.57 6.25 9.72
CA HIS A 56 -2.58 6.17 10.80
C HIS A 56 -2.63 4.77 11.46
N GLN A 57 -1.47 4.21 11.82
CA GLN A 57 -1.36 2.86 12.39
C GLN A 57 -2.23 2.66 13.65
N ALA A 58 -2.36 3.69 14.49
CA ALA A 58 -3.16 3.63 15.71
C ALA A 58 -4.66 3.35 15.48
N HIS A 59 -5.19 3.66 14.29
CA HIS A 59 -6.63 3.57 13.98
C HIS A 59 -6.95 2.63 12.81
N THR A 60 -5.92 1.98 12.24
CA THR A 60 -6.08 1.16 11.04
C THR A 60 -5.73 -0.30 11.37
N PRO A 61 -6.73 -1.15 11.67
CA PRO A 61 -6.49 -2.52 12.08
C PRO A 61 -5.95 -3.37 10.94
N ILE A 62 -4.98 -4.22 11.26
CA ILE A 62 -4.39 -5.19 10.33
C ILE A 62 -5.15 -6.53 10.48
N PRO A 63 -5.79 -7.06 9.41
CA PRO A 63 -6.46 -8.34 9.47
C PRO A 63 -5.52 -9.49 9.88
N ALA A 64 -6.05 -10.47 10.61
CA ALA A 64 -5.31 -11.69 10.94
C ALA A 64 -4.89 -12.42 9.66
N GLY A 65 -3.65 -12.94 9.64
CA GLY A 65 -3.10 -13.63 8.47
C GLY A 65 -2.67 -12.72 7.31
N ALA A 66 -2.83 -11.40 7.42
CA ALA A 66 -2.35 -10.48 6.39
C ALA A 66 -0.82 -10.59 6.22
N ARG A 67 -0.36 -10.61 4.96
CA ARG A 67 1.06 -10.52 4.64
C ARG A 67 1.58 -9.13 5.03
N LYS A 68 2.46 -9.06 6.01
CA LYS A 68 3.01 -7.80 6.52
C LYS A 68 4.22 -7.36 5.70
N ILE A 69 4.24 -6.08 5.35
CA ILE A 69 5.28 -5.44 4.57
C ILE A 69 5.74 -4.21 5.36
N ARG A 70 6.98 -4.26 5.83
CA ARG A 70 7.62 -3.17 6.55
C ARG A 70 8.06 -2.08 5.57
N ALA A 71 7.67 -0.84 5.85
CA ALA A 71 7.90 0.33 5.00
C ALA A 71 8.33 1.55 5.81
N GLU A 72 8.89 1.33 7.01
CA GLU A 72 9.51 2.37 7.82
C GLU A 72 10.61 3.09 7.02
N GLY A 73 10.69 4.41 7.15
CA GLY A 73 11.64 5.25 6.40
C GLY A 73 11.32 5.44 4.91
N LYS A 74 10.15 4.99 4.46
CA LYS A 74 9.67 5.09 3.07
C LYS A 74 8.39 5.89 3.00
N CYS A 75 8.03 6.30 1.78
CA CYS A 75 6.74 6.92 1.51
C CYS A 75 5.91 6.05 0.55
N LEU A 76 4.63 5.89 0.88
CA LEU A 76 3.63 5.20 0.08
C LEU A 76 2.67 6.25 -0.51
N LEU A 77 2.47 6.18 -1.82
CA LEU A 77 1.62 7.11 -2.58
C LEU A 77 0.88 6.39 -3.73
N PRO A 78 -0.13 7.00 -4.36
CA PRO A 78 -0.73 6.45 -5.58
C PRO A 78 0.33 6.10 -6.63
N ALA A 79 0.12 5.01 -7.38
CA ALA A 79 1.00 4.70 -8.50
C ALA A 79 0.82 5.72 -9.63
N LEU A 80 1.65 6.76 -9.63
CA LEU A 80 1.74 7.74 -10.70
C LEU A 80 2.53 7.15 -11.87
N VAL A 81 1.87 6.30 -12.66
CA VAL A 81 2.47 5.61 -13.80
C VAL A 81 1.72 5.89 -15.09
N ASP A 82 2.44 5.88 -16.20
CA ASP A 82 1.83 5.90 -17.51
C ASP A 82 1.02 4.61 -17.73
N ARG A 83 -0.23 4.74 -18.17
CA ARG A 83 -1.16 3.61 -18.26
C ARG A 83 -0.73 2.55 -19.28
N ALA A 84 -0.06 2.96 -20.36
CA ALA A 84 0.35 2.05 -21.42
C ALA A 84 1.67 1.35 -21.09
N THR A 85 2.66 2.09 -20.60
CA THR A 85 4.03 1.63 -20.40
C THR A 85 4.32 1.18 -18.97
N ARG A 86 3.46 1.51 -18.00
CA ARG A 86 3.64 1.28 -16.56
C ARG A 86 4.92 1.90 -15.99
N ARG A 87 5.47 2.93 -16.66
CA ARG A 87 6.65 3.65 -16.19
C ARG A 87 6.24 4.77 -15.23
N PRO A 88 7.05 5.08 -14.21
CA PRO A 88 6.81 6.23 -13.33
C PRO A 88 6.70 7.52 -14.14
N LEU A 89 5.70 8.34 -13.80
CA LEU A 89 5.50 9.65 -14.37
C LEU A 89 6.35 10.67 -13.63
N ALA A 90 6.89 11.64 -14.38
CA ALA A 90 7.46 12.82 -13.77
C ALA A 90 6.33 13.70 -13.24
N VAL A 91 6.33 13.98 -11.94
CA VAL A 91 5.43 14.97 -11.35
C VAL A 91 6.00 16.35 -11.69
N SER A 92 5.23 17.15 -12.44
CA SER A 92 5.59 18.54 -12.72
C SER A 92 5.35 19.39 -11.48
N LEU A 93 6.36 20.15 -11.08
CA LEU A 93 6.31 21.10 -9.97
C LEU A 93 6.15 22.55 -10.45
N GLU A 94 5.68 22.73 -11.70
CA GLU A 94 5.57 24.06 -12.31
C GLU A 94 4.47 24.90 -11.67
N GLY A 95 4.81 26.15 -11.35
CA GLY A 95 3.88 27.18 -10.88
C GLY A 95 3.44 27.02 -9.43
N HIS A 96 4.18 27.60 -8.48
CA HIS A 96 3.83 27.88 -7.06
C HIS A 96 3.14 26.78 -6.22
N ALA A 97 2.95 25.58 -6.74
CA ALA A 97 2.35 24.47 -6.04
C ALA A 97 3.37 23.83 -5.10
N THR A 98 2.92 23.49 -3.89
CA THR A 98 3.67 22.60 -3.01
C THR A 98 3.79 21.20 -3.65
N VAL A 99 4.77 20.41 -3.23
CA VAL A 99 4.91 19.02 -3.73
C VAL A 99 3.65 18.20 -3.43
N VAL A 100 2.97 18.46 -2.30
CA VAL A 100 1.69 17.82 -1.94
C VAL A 100 0.61 18.14 -2.99
N GLU A 101 0.47 19.41 -3.36
CA GLU A 101 -0.50 19.83 -4.38
C GLU A 101 -0.16 19.26 -5.76
N ALA A 102 1.13 19.20 -6.11
CA ALA A 102 1.58 18.61 -7.36
C ALA A 102 1.28 17.09 -7.41
N ILE A 103 1.53 16.35 -6.33
CA ILE A 103 1.16 14.93 -6.23
C ILE A 103 -0.36 14.77 -6.31
N ALA A 104 -1.14 15.61 -5.64
CA ALA A 104 -2.60 15.56 -5.71
C ALA A 104 -3.13 15.89 -7.11
N ALA A 105 -2.51 16.83 -7.82
CA ALA A 105 -2.83 17.15 -9.20
C ALA A 105 -2.49 15.98 -10.15
N ALA A 106 -1.30 15.40 -10.02
CA ALA A 106 -0.89 14.22 -10.78
C ALA A 106 -1.80 13.02 -10.50
N THR A 107 -2.21 12.84 -9.23
CA THR A 107 -3.17 11.80 -8.84
C THR A 107 -4.49 12.00 -9.56
N ARG A 108 -5.09 13.20 -9.50
CA ARG A 108 -6.36 13.48 -10.21
C ARG A 108 -6.28 13.27 -11.72
N ALA A 109 -5.12 13.52 -12.32
CA ALA A 109 -4.92 13.39 -13.76
C ALA A 109 -4.71 11.94 -14.20
N HIS A 110 -4.03 11.11 -13.38
CA HIS A 110 -3.48 9.84 -13.86
C HIS A 110 -3.78 8.62 -13.00
N ALA A 111 -4.13 8.79 -11.72
CA ALA A 111 -4.32 7.72 -10.74
C ALA A 111 -5.62 7.89 -9.93
N THR A 112 -5.77 7.08 -8.89
CA THR A 112 -6.83 7.19 -7.89
C THR A 112 -6.22 7.45 -6.52
N PRO A 113 -6.87 8.24 -5.65
CA PRO A 113 -6.44 8.37 -4.27
C PRO A 113 -6.41 7.02 -3.54
N ILE A 114 -5.57 6.91 -2.51
CA ILE A 114 -5.52 5.73 -1.65
C ILE A 114 -6.67 5.81 -0.64
N ALA A 115 -7.81 5.22 -0.99
CA ALA A 115 -9.01 5.19 -0.16
C ALA A 115 -9.69 3.82 -0.20
N PRO A 116 -10.45 3.42 0.85
CA PRO A 116 -11.19 2.16 0.84
C PRO A 116 -12.06 1.98 -0.40
N GLY A 117 -11.97 0.82 -1.04
CA GLY A 117 -12.71 0.46 -2.25
C GLY A 117 -11.96 0.74 -3.57
N GLU A 118 -10.96 1.62 -3.54
CA GLU A 118 -10.18 2.00 -4.72
C GLU A 118 -9.21 0.89 -5.17
N PRO A 119 -8.73 0.92 -6.42
CA PRO A 119 -7.70 0.00 -6.90
C PRO A 119 -6.43 0.04 -6.03
N ALA A 120 -5.84 -1.13 -5.79
CA ALA A 120 -4.56 -1.26 -5.11
C ALA A 120 -3.39 -1.00 -6.07
N ASP A 121 -3.32 0.24 -6.56
CA ASP A 121 -2.25 0.76 -7.40
C ASP A 121 -1.39 1.73 -6.57
N LEU A 122 -0.26 1.23 -6.06
CA LEU A 122 0.57 1.91 -5.08
C LEU A 122 2.01 2.05 -5.57
N MET A 123 2.68 3.10 -5.12
CA MET A 123 4.08 3.32 -5.36
C MET A 123 4.78 3.52 -4.02
N LEU A 124 5.85 2.76 -3.80
CA LEU A 124 6.70 2.86 -2.63
C LEU A 124 8.03 3.50 -3.04
N VAL A 125 8.35 4.65 -2.44
CA VAL A 125 9.59 5.39 -2.68
C VAL A 125 10.43 5.43 -1.41
N ALA A 126 11.75 5.48 -1.58
CA ALA A 126 12.67 5.69 -0.47
C ALA A 126 12.56 7.13 0.05
N GLY A 127 12.55 7.31 1.38
CA GLY A 127 12.52 8.63 2.01
C GLY A 127 11.20 9.39 1.84
N ASN A 128 11.27 10.71 2.03
CA ASN A 128 10.14 11.63 1.94
C ASN A 128 10.19 12.40 0.60
N PRO A 129 9.27 12.16 -0.35
CA PRO A 129 9.27 12.86 -1.63
C PRO A 129 8.94 14.36 -1.52
N LEU A 130 8.43 14.81 -0.37
CA LEU A 130 8.23 16.23 -0.12
C LEU A 130 9.54 16.97 0.17
N GLU A 131 10.57 16.24 0.58
CA GLU A 131 11.93 16.76 0.79
C GLU A 131 12.82 16.47 -0.42
N ASP A 132 12.65 15.30 -1.06
CA ASP A 132 13.36 14.90 -2.27
C ASP A 132 12.38 14.45 -3.38
N PRO A 133 11.89 15.37 -4.22
CA PRO A 133 10.97 15.04 -5.31
C PRO A 133 11.53 14.10 -6.37
N GLU A 134 12.86 13.95 -6.47
CA GLU A 134 13.50 13.05 -7.44
C GLU A 134 13.24 11.57 -7.10
N SER A 135 12.97 11.26 -5.83
CA SER A 135 12.56 9.92 -5.38
C SER A 135 11.33 9.39 -6.12
N LEU A 136 10.44 10.28 -6.61
CA LEU A 136 9.26 9.91 -7.41
C LEU A 136 9.60 9.32 -8.78
N LYS A 137 10.81 9.56 -9.30
CA LYS A 137 11.23 9.00 -10.60
C LYS A 137 11.76 7.57 -10.48
N LYS A 138 12.09 7.14 -9.27
CA LYS A 138 12.76 5.86 -8.97
C LYS A 138 12.05 5.16 -7.82
N PRO A 139 10.83 4.61 -8.03
CA PRO A 139 10.20 3.78 -7.04
C PRO A 139 11.14 2.66 -6.64
N GLU A 140 11.09 2.28 -5.37
CA GLU A 140 11.69 1.03 -4.93
C GLU A 140 10.84 -0.14 -5.42
N ARG A 141 9.51 -0.01 -5.30
CA ARG A 141 8.52 -1.01 -5.69
C ARG A 141 7.25 -0.35 -6.18
N LEU A 142 6.58 -0.98 -7.14
CA LEU A 142 5.22 -0.65 -7.54
C LEU A 142 4.29 -1.78 -7.12
N MET A 143 3.06 -1.46 -6.74
CA MET A 143 1.96 -2.40 -6.71
C MET A 143 0.99 -1.99 -7.81
N LEU A 144 0.64 -2.92 -8.69
CA LEU A 144 -0.33 -2.70 -9.76
C LEU A 144 -1.37 -3.82 -9.73
N GLY A 145 -2.65 -3.46 -9.62
CA GLY A 145 -3.76 -4.40 -9.45
C GLY A 145 -3.58 -5.33 -8.26
N GLY A 146 -2.98 -4.84 -7.16
CA GLY A 146 -2.71 -5.64 -5.96
C GLY A 146 -1.42 -6.47 -6.00
N ASN A 147 -0.69 -6.48 -7.11
CA ASN A 147 0.52 -7.29 -7.29
C ASN A 147 1.77 -6.41 -7.23
N TRP A 148 2.75 -6.81 -6.43
CA TRP A 148 4.05 -6.13 -6.41
C TRP A 148 4.82 -6.41 -7.70
N VAL A 149 5.35 -5.34 -8.29
CA VAL A 149 6.20 -5.32 -9.47
C VAL A 149 7.54 -4.73 -9.05
N ASP A 150 8.61 -5.48 -9.28
CA ASP A 150 9.96 -4.99 -9.05
C ASP A 150 10.34 -4.07 -10.22
N VAL A 151 10.54 -2.80 -9.90
CA VAL A 151 10.96 -1.77 -10.86
C VAL A 151 12.48 -1.64 -10.95
N ASN A 152 13.20 -2.36 -10.08
CA ASN A 152 14.65 -2.41 -10.09
C ASN A 152 15.12 -3.82 -9.68
N PRO A 153 15.22 -4.79 -10.62
CA PRO A 153 15.47 -6.20 -10.32
C PRO A 153 16.85 -6.48 -9.68
N GLY A 154 17.70 -5.46 -9.51
CA GLY A 154 19.00 -5.55 -8.83
C GLY A 154 19.01 -5.11 -7.36
N ALA A 155 17.92 -4.55 -6.83
CA ALA A 155 17.80 -4.16 -5.42
C ALA A 155 17.03 -5.24 -4.63
N GLY A 156 17.51 -6.48 -4.72
CA GLY A 156 16.89 -7.63 -4.05
C GLY A 156 17.85 -8.28 -3.07
N GLN A 157 17.54 -8.11 -1.77
CA GLN A 157 17.64 -9.08 -0.65
C GLN A 157 17.85 -8.36 0.68
#